data_AF-A0A382UNQ9-F1
#
_entry.id   AF-A0A382UNQ9-F1
#
_cell.length_a   1.000
_cell.length_b   1.000
_cell.length_c   1.000
_cell.angle_alpha   90.00
_cell.angle_beta   90.00
_cell.angle_gamma   90.00
#
_symmetry.space_group_name_H-M   'P 1'
#
loop_
_entity.id
_entity.type
_entity.pdbx_description
1 polymer ?
#
loop_
_entity_poly.entity_id
_entity_poly.type
_entity_poly.pdbx_seq_one_letter_code
_entity_poly.pdbx_strand_id
1 'polypeptide(L)'
;NGGKCELTERDKIITFHDVIMDGTVNIAGTMPVHATQLYAKNITSFITYMIKDGELNLNMEDEIISGAMFTHNGEITHEPTKAALNQ
;
A
#
# COMPACT_ATOMS: atom_id res chain seq x y z
N ASN A 1 -10.87 7.33 0.71
CA ASN A 1 -11.23 7.28 -0.72
C ASN A 1 -12.40 6.31 -0.91
N GLY A 2 -13.60 6.84 -1.17
CA GLY A 2 -14.90 6.13 -1.11
C GLY A 2 -15.45 5.65 -2.45
N GLY A 3 -14.60 5.25 -3.40
CA GLY A 3 -15.02 4.84 -4.76
C GLY A 3 -14.98 5.98 -5.78
N LYS A 4 -14.88 5.65 -7.07
CA LYS A 4 -14.84 6.64 -8.19
C LYS A 4 -16.22 6.93 -8.78
N CYS A 5 -17.18 6.01 -8.61
CA CYS A 5 -18.55 6.17 -9.09
C CYS A 5 -19.46 6.41 -7.88
N GLU A 6 -20.27 7.46 -7.96
CA GLU A 6 -21.15 7.93 -6.87
C GLU A 6 -22.10 6.85 -6.35
N LEU A 7 -22.55 5.96 -7.24
CA LEU A 7 -23.47 4.87 -6.92
C LEU A 7 -22.75 3.59 -6.42
N THR A 8 -21.41 3.57 -6.37
CA THR A 8 -20.68 2.38 -5.91
C THR A 8 -20.87 2.18 -4.40
N GLU A 9 -21.47 1.05 -4.05
CA GLU A 9 -21.59 0.63 -2.66
C GLU A 9 -20.44 -0.31 -2.28
N ARG A 10 -19.78 -0.02 -1.16
CA ARG A 10 -18.65 -0.84 -0.67
C ARG A 10 -19.10 -2.28 -0.43
N ASP A 11 -18.37 -3.22 -1.02
CA ASP A 11 -18.55 -4.66 -0.85
C ASP A 11 -19.92 -5.19 -1.34
N LYS A 12 -20.49 -4.52 -2.35
CA LYS A 12 -21.76 -4.93 -2.96
C LYS A 12 -21.68 -4.94 -4.48
N ILE A 13 -22.46 -5.83 -5.08
CA ILE A 13 -22.75 -5.82 -6.51
C ILE A 13 -24.20 -5.39 -6.67
N ILE A 14 -24.43 -4.25 -7.33
CA ILE A 14 -25.76 -3.69 -7.55
C ILE A 14 -26.04 -3.53 -9.04
N THR A 15 -27.31 -3.48 -9.42
CA THR A 15 -27.74 -3.16 -10.80
C THR A 15 -28.59 -1.90 -10.78
N PHE A 16 -28.28 -0.95 -11.65
CA PHE A 16 -29.04 0.29 -11.81
C PHE A 16 -29.20 0.61 -13.30
N HIS A 17 -30.45 0.77 -13.76
CA HIS A 17 -30.77 0.94 -15.18
C HIS A 17 -30.05 -0.07 -16.09
N ASP A 18 -30.11 -1.35 -15.75
CA ASP A 18 -29.46 -2.47 -16.46
C ASP A 18 -27.91 -2.44 -16.50
N VAL A 19 -27.28 -1.54 -15.74
CA VAL A 19 -25.83 -1.48 -15.55
C VAL A 19 -25.44 -2.12 -14.22
N ILE A 20 -24.52 -3.09 -14.26
CA ILE A 20 -23.96 -3.72 -13.06
C ILE A 20 -22.80 -2.87 -12.54
N MET A 21 -22.85 -2.54 -11.25
CA MET A 21 -21.75 -1.92 -10.51
C MET A 21 -21.22 -2.89 -9.48
N ASP A 22 -19.94 -3.24 -9.62
CA ASP A 22 -19.22 -4.12 -8.70
C ASP A 22 -18.34 -3.29 -7.77
N GLY A 23 -18.75 -3.22 -6.50
CA GLY A 23 -18.04 -2.56 -5.42
C GLY A 23 -17.21 -3.51 -4.55
N THR A 24 -16.91 -4.72 -5.03
CA THR A 24 -16.09 -5.72 -4.31
C THR A 24 -14.80 -5.09 -3.79
N VAL A 25 -14.56 -5.27 -2.50
CA VAL A 25 -13.31 -4.81 -1.87
C VAL A 25 -12.27 -5.93 -1.88
N ASN A 26 -11.00 -5.58 -1.66
CA ASN A 26 -9.90 -6.55 -1.60
C ASN A 26 -9.87 -7.49 -2.84
N ILE A 27 -9.96 -6.93 -4.05
CA ILE A 27 -9.92 -7.68 -5.30
C ILE A 27 -8.65 -8.56 -5.38
N ALA A 28 -7.51 -8.11 -4.85
CA ALA A 28 -6.30 -8.93 -4.78
C ALA A 28 -6.52 -10.25 -4.02
N GLY A 29 -7.39 -10.24 -2.99
CA GLY A 29 -7.78 -11.43 -2.24
C GLY A 29 -8.56 -12.47 -3.04
N THR A 30 -9.14 -12.13 -4.20
CA THR A 30 -9.83 -13.10 -5.07
C THR A 30 -8.85 -13.91 -5.92
N MET A 31 -7.58 -13.47 -6.04
CA MET A 31 -6.48 -14.18 -6.70
C MET A 31 -5.28 -14.34 -5.75
N PRO A 32 -5.45 -15.03 -4.61
CA PRO A 32 -4.49 -14.99 -3.51
C PRO A 32 -3.11 -15.51 -3.91
N VAL A 33 -3.03 -16.57 -4.74
CA VAL A 33 -1.75 -17.14 -5.17
C VAL A 33 -0.90 -16.12 -5.91
N HIS A 34 -1.46 -15.44 -6.92
CA HIS A 34 -0.72 -14.47 -7.71
C HIS A 34 -0.49 -13.16 -6.95
N ALA A 35 -1.47 -12.70 -6.17
CA ALA A 35 -1.32 -11.53 -5.32
C ALA A 35 -0.16 -11.72 -4.31
N THR A 36 -0.12 -12.86 -3.64
CA THR A 36 0.97 -13.21 -2.71
C THR A 36 2.31 -13.30 -3.42
N GLN A 37 2.40 -13.93 -4.59
CA GLN A 37 3.65 -14.02 -5.36
C GLN A 37 4.20 -12.64 -5.73
N LEU A 38 3.35 -11.74 -6.25
CA LEU A 38 3.76 -10.39 -6.62
C LEU A 38 4.14 -9.55 -5.40
N TYR A 39 3.38 -9.66 -4.31
CA TYR A 39 3.71 -8.98 -3.06
C TYR A 39 5.04 -9.45 -2.47
N ALA A 40 5.25 -10.76 -2.39
CA ALA A 40 6.50 -11.35 -1.90
C ALA A 40 7.71 -10.93 -2.75
N LYS A 41 7.55 -10.85 -4.08
CA LYS A 41 8.58 -10.34 -4.98
C LYS A 41 8.94 -8.89 -4.66
N ASN A 42 7.94 -8.01 -4.49
CA ASN A 42 8.18 -6.60 -4.16
C ASN A 42 8.91 -6.44 -2.81
N ILE A 43 8.49 -7.17 -1.78
CA ILE A 43 9.16 -7.16 -0.46
C ILE A 43 10.59 -7.66 -0.58
N THR A 44 10.81 -8.76 -1.30
CA THR A 44 12.15 -9.33 -1.51
C THR A 44 13.06 -8.35 -2.24
N SER A 45 12.57 -7.71 -3.31
CA SER A 45 13.32 -6.69 -4.05
C SER A 45 13.69 -5.50 -3.17
N PHE A 46 12.76 -5.00 -2.35
CA PHE A 46 13.01 -3.88 -1.47
C PHE A 46 14.01 -4.23 -0.35
N ILE A 47 13.90 -5.42 0.27
CA ILE A 47 14.88 -5.88 1.26
C ILE A 47 16.26 -6.06 0.63
N THR A 48 16.32 -6.70 -0.54
CA THR A 48 17.59 -6.90 -1.27
C THR A 48 18.24 -5.58 -1.62
N TYR A 49 17.45 -4.56 -1.98
CA TYR A 49 17.94 -3.22 -2.27
C TYR A 49 18.60 -2.55 -1.05
N MET A 50 18.05 -2.76 0.14
CA MET A 50 18.61 -2.23 1.39
C MET A 50 19.83 -3.01 1.89
N ILE A 51 20.02 -4.26 1.48
CA ILE A 51 21.17 -5.06 1.89
C ILE A 51 22.35 -4.77 0.96
N LYS A 52 23.44 -4.26 1.53
CA LYS A 52 24.72 -4.01 0.83
C LYS A 52 25.81 -4.79 1.55
N ASP A 53 26.58 -5.57 0.80
CA ASP A 53 27.67 -6.41 1.33
C ASP A 53 27.25 -7.35 2.48
N GLY A 54 25.99 -7.80 2.47
CA GLY A 54 25.43 -8.68 3.50
C GLY A 54 24.94 -7.96 4.75
N GLU A 55 25.07 -6.64 4.82
CA GLU A 55 24.61 -5.82 5.95
C GLU A 55 23.43 -4.93 5.55
N LEU A 56 22.56 -4.66 6.53
CA LEU A 56 21.44 -3.75 6.34
C LEU A 56 21.94 -2.31 6.26
N ASN A 57 21.73 -1.66 5.13
CA ASN A 57 22.09 -0.27 4.87
C ASN A 57 20.81 0.58 4.77
N LEU A 58 20.46 1.25 5.87
CA LEU A 58 19.36 2.22 5.90
C LEU A 58 19.89 3.62 5.57
N ASN A 59 20.08 3.91 4.29
CA ASN A 59 20.43 5.25 3.84
C ASN A 59 19.20 6.17 3.89
N MET A 60 19.15 7.09 4.85
CA MET A 60 18.01 8.00 5.01
C MET A 60 17.94 9.09 3.92
N GLU A 61 19.03 9.31 3.18
CA GLU A 61 19.05 10.20 2.00
C GLU A 61 18.51 9.52 0.74
N ASP A 62 18.28 8.21 0.79
CA ASP A 62 17.71 7.45 -0.31
C ASP A 62 16.19 7.67 -0.35
N GLU A 63 15.69 8.24 -1.45
CA GLU A 63 14.26 8.54 -1.62
C GLU A 63 13.36 7.30 -1.55
N ILE A 64 13.87 6.13 -1.95
CA ILE A 64 13.09 4.88 -1.92
C ILE A 64 12.97 4.37 -0.48
N ILE A 65 14.06 4.41 0.28
CA ILE A 65 14.06 3.98 1.70
C ILE A 65 13.29 4.98 2.56
N SER A 66 13.59 6.27 2.44
CA SER A 66 12.93 7.33 3.23
C SER A 66 11.45 7.44 2.89
N GLY A 67 11.07 7.37 1.61
CA GLY A 67 9.67 7.42 1.17
C GLY A 67 8.82 6.24 1.64
N ALA A 68 9.44 5.08 1.86
CA ALA A 68 8.77 3.89 2.40
C ALA A 68 8.73 3.87 3.95
N MET A 69 9.43 4.78 4.64
CA MET A 69 9.59 4.77 6.09
C MET A 69 8.57 5.67 6.80
N PHE A 70 7.75 5.07 7.67
CA PHE A 70 6.78 5.80 8.47
C PHE A 70 7.32 6.26 9.83
N THR A 71 8.17 5.45 10.45
CA THR A 71 8.73 5.72 11.78
C THR A 71 10.17 5.24 11.87
N HIS A 72 11.02 5.96 12.61
CA HIS A 72 12.37 5.55 12.94
C HIS A 72 12.75 6.04 14.34
N ASN A 73 13.33 5.16 15.17
CA ASN A 73 13.80 5.49 16.53
C ASN A 73 12.77 6.22 17.42
N GLY A 74 11.50 5.83 17.32
CA GLY A 74 10.42 6.42 18.11
C GLY A 74 9.83 7.72 17.56
N GLU A 75 10.33 8.20 16.42
CA GLU A 75 9.82 9.39 15.74
C GLU A 75 9.07 9.03 14.46
N ILE A 76 8.05 9.83 14.13
CA ILE A 76 7.35 9.74 12.85
C ILE A 76 8.17 10.50 11.81
N THR A 77 8.61 9.78 10.78
CA THR A 77 9.41 10.31 9.66
C THR A 77 8.53 10.73 8.48
N HIS A 78 7.32 10.17 8.36
CA HIS A 78 6.41 10.48 7.28
C HIS A 78 5.61 11.76 7.57
N GLU A 79 5.97 12.85 6.88
CA GLU A 79 5.43 14.20 7.10
C GLU A 79 3.89 14.28 7.05
N PRO A 80 3.18 13.69 6.07
CA PRO A 80 1.71 13.73 6.06
C PRO A 80 1.08 13.09 7.30
N THR A 81 1.67 12.02 7.83
CA THR A 81 1.17 11.37 9.06
C THR A 81 1.43 12.22 10.28
N LYS A 82 2.60 12.84 10.37
CA LYS A 82 2.93 13.78 11.44
C LYS A 82 1.98 14.97 11.45
N ALA A 83 1.62 15.50 10.27
CA ALA A 83 0.65 16.58 10.14
C ALA A 83 -0.76 16.16 10.53
N ALA A 84 -1.20 14.94 10.20
CA ALA A 84 -2.54 14.44 10.50
C ALA A 84 -2.77 14.14 12.00
N LEU A 85 -1.72 13.84 12.76
CA LEU A 85 -1.84 13.57 14.22
C LEU A 85 -1.84 14.85 15.07
N ASN A 86 -1.34 15.95 14.53
CA ASN A 86 -1.32 17.26 15.21
C ASN A 86 -2.52 18.15 14.83
N GLN A 87 -3.49 17.60 14.08
CA GLN A 87 -4.77 18.21 13.74
C GLN A 87 -5.87 17.65 14.63
#